data_AF-A0A4Z0GPB7-F1
#
_entry.id   AF-A0A4Z0GPB7-F1
#
_cell.length_a   1.000
_cell.length_b   1.000
_cell.length_c   1.000
_cell.angle_alpha   90.00
_cell.angle_beta   90.00
_cell.angle_gamma   90.00
#
_symmetry.space_group_name_H-M   'P 1'
#
loop_
_entity.id
_entity.type
_entity.pdbx_description
1 polymer ?
#
loop_
_entity_poly.entity_id
_entity_poly.type
_entity_poly.pdbx_seq_one_letter_code
_entity_poly.pdbx_strand_id
1 'polypeptide(L)'
;MEEFSDYRSKATSYITFIDSEYYPDSLHEAVSLYTPVLEKFYDLVFSSTNSQELLRSIQATKQEERIQLLRLFRKYISPDTSVEMLKKKKDTETIIEAFSSRFRRIEEVRSKIYKKESPDPTIATLLYEYKDRGKKGYELTEYFFKWFEETFESEYTINGPRRAGKDLILSKELDDFTESVPADFIIYRKSDNTPLVIGFARYDSDRGGAQEDDRTSGNRDKITIISKYALIKHIPLKVLFINDGPGLLLGSMWRDYSDLEDYGHGRAMVCTLKMLPEKLTKDWIES
;
A
#
# COMPACT_ATOMS: atom_id res chain seq x y z
N MET A 1 8.15 23.63 18.89
CA MET A 1 8.40 22.29 18.33
C MET A 1 8.92 22.51 16.93
N GLU A 2 9.99 21.84 16.52
CA GLU A 2 10.50 21.96 15.15
C GLU A 2 9.48 21.41 14.14
N GLU A 3 9.32 22.12 13.03
CA GLU A 3 8.48 21.71 11.90
C GLU A 3 9.27 20.77 10.98
N PHE A 4 8.57 19.99 10.16
CA PHE A 4 9.14 19.04 9.21
C PHE A 4 10.08 19.71 8.21
N SER A 5 9.80 20.97 7.87
CA SER A 5 10.65 21.85 7.05
C SER A 5 12.05 22.06 7.66
N ASP A 6 12.16 22.18 8.97
CA ASP A 6 13.42 22.48 9.68
C ASP A 6 14.44 21.34 9.53
N TYR A 7 13.95 20.10 9.40
CA TYR A 7 14.79 18.91 9.26
C TYR A 7 15.38 18.73 7.85
N ARG A 8 15.01 19.57 6.86
CA ARG A 8 15.41 19.40 5.44
C ARG A 8 16.92 19.31 5.24
N SER A 9 17.69 20.12 5.99
CA SER A 9 19.16 20.15 5.87
C SER A 9 19.84 18.84 6.28
N LYS A 10 19.15 18.00 7.08
CA LYS A 10 19.63 16.72 7.59
C LYS A 10 18.69 15.56 7.20
N ALA A 11 17.87 15.74 6.16
CA ALA A 11 16.79 14.84 5.79
C ALA A 11 17.23 13.36 5.73
N THR A 12 18.41 13.08 5.18
CA THR A 12 18.98 11.72 5.07
C THR A 12 19.14 11.02 6.42
N SER A 13 19.47 11.76 7.49
CA SER A 13 19.61 11.20 8.84
C SER A 13 18.28 10.76 9.45
N TYR A 14 17.18 11.37 9.00
CA TYR A 14 15.82 11.10 9.49
C TYR A 14 15.05 10.08 8.68
N ILE A 15 15.61 9.54 7.59
CA ILE A 15 15.01 8.43 6.85
C ILE A 15 15.29 7.09 7.55
N THR A 16 14.26 6.27 7.70
CA THR A 16 14.36 4.88 8.15
C THR A 16 14.48 3.95 6.95
N PHE A 17 15.55 3.18 6.89
CA PHE A 17 15.71 2.14 5.87
C PHE A 17 14.95 0.89 6.30
N ILE A 18 14.09 0.41 5.42
CA ILE A 18 13.44 -0.89 5.54
C ILE A 18 14.08 -1.81 4.51
N ASP A 19 14.69 -2.88 5.01
CA ASP A 19 15.53 -3.79 4.26
C ASP A 19 14.79 -4.44 3.08
N SER A 20 15.57 -4.87 2.10
CA SER A 20 15.08 -5.60 0.93
C SER A 20 16.12 -6.61 0.51
N GLU A 21 15.64 -7.72 -0.04
CA GLU A 21 16.53 -8.74 -0.58
C GLU A 21 17.27 -8.20 -1.82
N TYR A 22 18.56 -8.50 -1.90
CA TYR A 22 19.35 -8.19 -3.09
C TYR A 22 19.05 -9.21 -4.19
N TYR A 23 19.13 -8.75 -5.44
CA TYR A 23 19.25 -9.64 -6.58
C TYR A 23 20.74 -9.96 -6.82
N PRO A 24 21.15 -11.21 -7.12
CA PRO A 24 20.30 -12.39 -7.36
C PRO A 24 20.07 -13.29 -6.12
N ASP A 25 20.37 -12.83 -4.91
CA ASP A 25 20.28 -13.65 -3.69
C ASP A 25 18.88 -14.26 -3.48
N SER A 26 17.81 -13.53 -3.85
CA SER A 26 16.42 -14.00 -3.80
C SER A 26 16.00 -14.94 -4.95
N LEU A 27 16.84 -15.12 -5.98
CA LEU A 27 16.48 -15.84 -7.21
C LEU A 27 16.15 -17.31 -6.95
N HIS A 28 16.94 -17.98 -6.12
CA HIS A 28 16.73 -19.40 -5.82
C HIS A 28 15.37 -19.61 -5.12
N GLU A 29 15.03 -18.76 -4.15
CA GLU A 29 13.73 -18.81 -3.49
C GLU A 29 12.59 -18.52 -4.47
N ALA A 30 12.74 -17.48 -5.31
CA ALA A 30 11.74 -17.13 -6.31
C ALA A 30 11.45 -18.29 -7.27
N VAL A 31 12.48 -18.93 -7.82
CA VAL A 31 12.35 -20.08 -8.72
C VAL A 31 11.68 -21.25 -8.01
N SER A 32 12.14 -21.59 -6.79
CA SER A 32 11.55 -22.67 -6.00
C SER A 32 10.06 -22.44 -5.74
N LEU A 33 9.69 -21.22 -5.33
CA LEU A 33 8.32 -20.88 -4.97
C LEU A 33 7.35 -20.87 -6.17
N TYR A 34 7.79 -20.41 -7.34
CA TYR A 34 6.90 -20.21 -8.49
C TYR A 34 6.98 -21.30 -9.57
N THR A 35 7.92 -22.23 -9.47
CA THR A 35 8.01 -23.39 -10.37
C THR A 35 6.68 -24.14 -10.51
N PRO A 36 6.01 -24.58 -9.43
CA PRO A 36 4.74 -25.32 -9.54
C PRO A 36 3.61 -24.51 -10.19
N VAL A 37 3.61 -23.19 -9.98
CA VAL A 37 2.62 -22.29 -10.58
C VAL A 37 2.84 -22.17 -12.09
N LEU A 38 4.10 -22.07 -12.52
CA LEU A 38 4.45 -21.95 -13.93
C LEU A 38 4.12 -23.22 -14.71
N GLU A 39 4.48 -24.39 -14.16
CA GLU A 39 4.14 -25.69 -14.74
C GLU A 39 2.62 -25.82 -14.94
N LYS A 40 1.85 -25.52 -13.89
CA LYS A 40 0.38 -25.54 -13.97
C LYS A 40 -0.16 -24.56 -15.01
N PHE A 41 0.40 -23.36 -15.11
CA PHE A 41 -0.02 -22.40 -16.13
C PHE A 41 0.25 -22.93 -17.54
N TYR A 42 1.39 -23.58 -17.76
CA TYR A 42 1.73 -24.17 -19.05
C TYR A 42 0.80 -25.32 -19.42
N ASP A 43 0.48 -26.20 -18.48
CA ASP A 43 -0.50 -27.27 -18.69
C ASP A 43 -1.87 -26.70 -19.10
N LEU A 44 -2.32 -25.64 -18.44
CA LEU A 44 -3.57 -24.94 -18.81
C LEU A 44 -3.48 -24.33 -20.22
N VAL A 45 -2.35 -23.71 -20.59
CA VAL A 45 -2.14 -23.15 -21.94
C VAL A 45 -2.19 -24.23 -23.02
N PHE A 46 -1.59 -25.40 -22.77
CA PHE A 46 -1.58 -26.49 -23.75
C PHE A 46 -2.92 -27.22 -23.84
N SER A 47 -3.70 -27.28 -22.75
CA SER A 47 -5.03 -27.91 -22.75
C SER A 47 -6.16 -27.00 -23.25
N SER A 48 -6.02 -25.68 -23.17
CA SER A 48 -7.09 -24.74 -23.55
C SER A 48 -7.21 -24.55 -25.06
N THR A 49 -8.42 -24.58 -25.62
CA THR A 49 -8.62 -24.41 -27.08
C THR A 49 -8.38 -22.98 -27.58
N ASN A 50 -8.61 -21.98 -26.73
CA ASN A 50 -8.39 -20.56 -27.00
C ASN A 50 -8.11 -19.80 -25.69
N SER A 51 -7.80 -18.51 -25.79
CA SER A 51 -7.43 -17.67 -24.64
C SER A 51 -8.61 -17.39 -23.70
N GLN A 52 -9.84 -17.40 -24.21
CA GLN A 52 -11.05 -17.28 -23.40
C GLN A 52 -11.21 -18.51 -22.49
N GLU A 53 -11.02 -19.70 -23.07
CA GLU A 53 -11.11 -20.96 -22.34
C GLU A 53 -10.01 -21.11 -21.29
N LEU A 54 -8.82 -20.60 -21.57
CA LEU A 54 -7.75 -20.51 -20.59
C LEU A 54 -8.16 -19.65 -19.38
N LEU A 55 -8.79 -18.49 -19.61
CA LEU A 55 -9.27 -17.66 -18.51
C LEU A 55 -10.32 -18.40 -17.67
N ARG A 56 -11.28 -19.08 -18.30
CA ARG A 56 -12.29 -19.89 -17.59
C ARG A 56 -11.65 -21.01 -16.78
N SER A 57 -10.68 -21.70 -17.36
CA SER A 57 -9.94 -22.78 -16.71
C SER A 57 -9.17 -22.28 -15.48
N ILE A 58 -8.49 -21.13 -15.59
CA ILE A 58 -7.84 -20.49 -14.45
C ILE A 58 -8.88 -20.14 -13.36
N GLN A 59 -10.03 -19.61 -13.72
CA GLN A 59 -11.09 -19.25 -12.76
C GLN A 59 -11.70 -20.47 -12.03
N ALA A 60 -11.58 -21.66 -12.61
CA ALA A 60 -11.97 -22.92 -12.00
C ALA A 60 -10.94 -23.48 -10.98
N THR A 61 -9.71 -22.94 -10.95
CA THR A 61 -8.68 -23.36 -10.00
C THR A 61 -8.93 -22.88 -8.56
N LYS A 62 -8.20 -23.46 -7.59
CA LYS A 62 -8.25 -23.09 -6.17
C LYS A 62 -7.79 -21.63 -5.97
N GLN A 63 -8.36 -20.97 -4.96
CA GLN A 63 -8.20 -19.53 -4.74
C GLN A 63 -6.74 -19.07 -4.61
N GLU A 64 -5.91 -19.82 -3.87
CA GLU A 64 -4.51 -19.46 -3.58
C GLU A 64 -3.65 -19.41 -4.84
N GLU A 65 -3.81 -20.40 -5.73
CA GLU A 65 -3.06 -20.51 -6.99
C GLU A 65 -3.60 -19.56 -8.06
N ARG A 66 -4.93 -19.36 -8.07
CA ARG A 66 -5.63 -18.58 -9.09
C ARG A 66 -5.04 -17.19 -9.26
N ILE A 67 -4.67 -16.51 -8.18
CA ILE A 67 -4.12 -15.14 -8.27
C ILE A 67 -2.81 -15.13 -9.06
N GLN A 68 -1.94 -16.13 -8.86
CA GLN A 68 -0.67 -16.21 -9.57
C GLN A 68 -0.89 -16.58 -11.04
N LEU A 69 -1.80 -17.51 -11.32
CA LEU A 69 -2.19 -17.87 -12.69
C LEU A 69 -2.80 -16.67 -13.44
N LEU A 70 -3.59 -15.82 -12.76
CA LEU A 70 -4.14 -14.59 -13.34
C LEU A 70 -3.06 -13.53 -13.61
N ARG A 71 -2.01 -13.45 -12.77
CA ARG A 71 -0.83 -12.60 -13.04
C ARG A 71 -0.12 -13.07 -14.32
N LEU A 72 0.02 -14.38 -14.50
CA LEU A 72 0.59 -14.97 -15.72
C LEU A 72 -0.31 -14.72 -16.93
N PHE A 73 -1.62 -14.92 -16.81
CA PHE A 73 -2.60 -14.60 -17.86
C PHE A 73 -2.46 -13.14 -18.33
N ARG A 74 -2.40 -12.20 -17.39
CA ARG A 74 -2.19 -10.78 -17.71
C ARG A 74 -0.89 -10.56 -18.49
N LYS A 75 0.23 -11.15 -18.07
CA LYS A 75 1.54 -10.97 -18.73
C LYS A 75 1.61 -11.60 -20.12
N TYR A 76 1.06 -12.81 -20.28
CA TYR A 76 1.17 -13.58 -21.53
C TYR A 76 0.07 -13.26 -22.55
N ILE A 77 -1.14 -12.89 -22.09
CA ILE A 77 -2.35 -12.85 -22.92
C ILE A 77 -3.00 -11.48 -22.95
N SER A 78 -3.16 -10.83 -21.80
CA SER A 78 -4.01 -9.65 -21.68
C SER A 78 -3.36 -8.56 -20.80
N PRO A 79 -2.34 -7.85 -21.30
CA PRO A 79 -1.70 -6.78 -20.54
C PRO A 79 -2.65 -5.61 -20.22
N ASP A 80 -3.72 -5.47 -21.02
CA ASP A 80 -4.75 -4.44 -20.90
C ASP A 80 -5.73 -4.69 -19.73
N THR A 81 -5.75 -5.89 -19.14
CA THR A 81 -6.57 -6.18 -17.95
C THR A 81 -5.75 -6.03 -16.68
N SER A 82 -6.43 -5.76 -15.56
CA SER A 82 -5.81 -5.76 -14.23
C SER A 82 -6.10 -7.08 -13.50
N VAL A 83 -5.20 -7.50 -12.61
CA VAL A 83 -5.43 -8.70 -11.80
C VAL A 83 -6.64 -8.49 -10.87
N GLU A 84 -6.89 -7.27 -10.38
CA GLU A 84 -8.07 -6.95 -9.57
C GLU A 84 -9.39 -7.14 -10.33
N MET A 85 -9.41 -6.81 -11.61
CA MET A 85 -10.53 -7.10 -12.48
C MET A 85 -10.69 -8.63 -12.66
N LEU A 86 -9.61 -9.32 -13.01
CA LEU A 86 -9.63 -10.76 -13.28
C LEU A 86 -9.97 -11.61 -12.04
N LYS A 87 -9.65 -11.16 -10.82
CA LYS A 87 -9.95 -11.90 -9.58
C LYS A 87 -11.46 -12.06 -9.33
N LYS A 88 -12.30 -11.20 -9.93
CA LYS A 88 -13.76 -11.25 -9.79
C LYS A 88 -14.35 -12.35 -10.65
N LYS A 89 -14.38 -13.58 -10.12
CA LYS A 89 -14.86 -14.78 -10.85
C LYS A 89 -16.22 -14.60 -11.53
N LYS A 90 -17.16 -13.92 -10.87
CA LYS A 90 -18.51 -13.65 -11.41
C LYS A 90 -18.51 -12.78 -12.68
N ASP A 91 -17.46 -11.98 -12.89
CA ASP A 91 -17.37 -11.04 -14.01
C ASP A 91 -16.60 -11.65 -15.21
N THR A 92 -16.25 -12.95 -15.16
CA THR A 92 -15.40 -13.60 -16.16
C THR A 92 -15.94 -13.47 -17.58
N GLU A 93 -17.22 -13.75 -17.79
CA GLU A 93 -17.83 -13.67 -19.14
C GLU A 93 -17.91 -12.22 -19.63
N THR A 94 -18.25 -11.27 -18.75
CA THR A 94 -18.23 -9.83 -19.08
C THR A 94 -16.84 -9.35 -19.49
N ILE A 95 -15.79 -9.82 -18.81
CA ILE A 95 -14.41 -9.51 -19.17
C ILE A 95 -14.05 -10.12 -20.52
N ILE A 96 -14.47 -11.36 -20.79
CA ILE A 96 -14.24 -12.00 -22.09
C ILE A 96 -14.93 -11.22 -23.20
N GLU A 97 -16.20 -10.86 -23.03
CA GLU A 97 -16.96 -10.07 -24.01
C GLU A 97 -16.28 -8.72 -24.31
N ALA A 98 -15.82 -8.02 -23.26
CA ALA A 98 -15.23 -6.69 -23.41
C ALA A 98 -13.78 -6.70 -23.94
N PHE A 99 -12.96 -7.69 -23.57
CA PHE A 99 -11.50 -7.64 -23.80
C PHE A 99 -10.97 -8.73 -24.72
N SER A 100 -11.74 -9.76 -25.06
CA SER A 100 -11.19 -10.92 -25.78
C SER A 100 -10.69 -10.63 -27.18
N SER A 101 -11.18 -9.56 -27.82
CA SER A 101 -10.65 -9.07 -29.10
C SER A 101 -9.19 -8.62 -29.02
N ARG A 102 -8.70 -8.29 -27.81
CA ARG A 102 -7.31 -7.89 -27.52
C ARG A 102 -6.50 -9.00 -26.85
N PHE A 103 -7.10 -10.15 -26.57
CA PHE A 103 -6.35 -11.28 -26.04
C PHE A 103 -5.37 -11.78 -27.09
N ARG A 104 -4.11 -11.97 -26.70
CA ARG A 104 -3.15 -12.69 -27.52
C ARG A 104 -3.71 -14.08 -27.81
N ARG A 105 -3.63 -14.52 -29.07
CA ARG A 105 -4.07 -15.85 -29.50
C ARG A 105 -3.31 -16.95 -28.77
N ILE A 106 -3.98 -18.05 -28.44
CA ILE A 106 -3.38 -19.11 -27.63
C ILE A 106 -2.21 -19.80 -28.35
N GLU A 107 -2.25 -19.88 -29.68
CA GLU A 107 -1.20 -20.45 -30.51
C GLU A 107 0.08 -19.62 -30.43
N GLU A 108 -0.04 -18.29 -30.42
CA GLU A 108 1.10 -17.40 -30.24
C GLU A 108 1.70 -17.54 -28.84
N VAL A 109 0.85 -17.69 -27.82
CA VAL A 109 1.31 -17.94 -26.45
C VAL A 109 2.08 -19.26 -26.40
N ARG A 110 1.55 -20.35 -26.94
CA ARG A 110 2.21 -21.66 -27.02
C ARG A 110 3.56 -21.62 -27.71
N SER A 111 3.71 -20.80 -28.75
CA SER A 111 4.98 -20.62 -29.46
C SER A 111 6.03 -19.83 -28.67
N LYS A 112 5.60 -19.05 -27.66
CA LYS A 112 6.44 -18.14 -26.87
C LYS A 112 6.68 -18.61 -25.45
N ILE A 113 5.83 -19.47 -24.88
CA ILE A 113 6.07 -20.01 -23.55
C ILE A 113 7.31 -20.90 -23.59
N TYR A 114 8.18 -20.70 -22.60
CA TYR A 114 9.44 -21.42 -22.50
C TYR A 114 9.16 -22.90 -22.28
N LYS A 115 9.46 -23.73 -23.29
CA LYS A 115 9.24 -25.19 -23.28
C LYS A 115 10.43 -26.01 -22.77
N LYS A 116 11.52 -25.37 -22.32
CA LYS A 116 12.71 -26.11 -21.88
C LYS A 116 12.55 -26.57 -20.43
N GLU A 117 13.30 -27.62 -20.09
CA GLU A 117 13.24 -28.49 -18.89
C GLU A 117 13.20 -27.82 -17.50
N SER A 118 13.10 -26.49 -17.41
CA SER A 118 13.00 -25.74 -16.16
C SER A 118 12.16 -24.46 -16.36
N PRO A 119 11.31 -24.08 -15.37
CA PRO A 119 10.49 -22.86 -15.44
C PRO A 119 11.32 -21.58 -15.63
N ASP A 120 10.73 -20.58 -16.28
CA ASP A 120 11.42 -19.32 -16.62
C ASP A 120 11.79 -18.54 -15.34
N PRO A 121 13.09 -18.42 -14.99
CA PRO A 121 13.52 -17.72 -13.79
C PRO A 121 13.15 -16.24 -13.82
N THR A 122 13.06 -15.63 -15.00
CA THR A 122 12.65 -14.23 -15.16
C THR A 122 11.22 -14.04 -14.70
N ILE A 123 10.32 -14.94 -15.11
CA ILE A 123 8.92 -14.86 -14.70
C ILE A 123 8.78 -15.16 -13.21
N ALA A 124 9.54 -16.12 -12.69
CA ALA A 124 9.57 -16.41 -11.25
C ALA A 124 9.96 -15.17 -10.44
N THR A 125 11.05 -14.48 -10.81
CA THR A 125 11.46 -13.21 -10.18
C THR A 125 10.38 -12.12 -10.30
N LEU A 126 9.78 -11.96 -11.48
CA LEU A 126 8.69 -10.99 -11.68
C LEU A 126 7.43 -11.30 -10.87
N LEU A 127 7.16 -12.58 -10.54
CA LEU A 127 6.09 -12.95 -9.63
C LEU A 127 6.47 -12.70 -8.18
N TYR A 128 7.74 -12.94 -7.85
CA TYR A 128 8.32 -12.73 -6.52
C TYR A 128 8.31 -11.27 -6.09
N GLU A 129 8.51 -10.31 -7.01
CA GLU A 129 8.35 -8.88 -6.70
C GLU A 129 6.95 -8.53 -6.15
N TYR A 130 5.92 -9.31 -6.49
CA TYR A 130 4.58 -9.11 -5.93
C TYR A 130 4.36 -9.77 -4.56
N LYS A 131 5.28 -10.63 -4.08
CA LYS A 131 5.23 -11.26 -2.76
C LYS A 131 5.30 -10.19 -1.66
N ASP A 132 6.23 -9.26 -1.80
CA ASP A 132 6.51 -8.23 -0.81
C ASP A 132 5.86 -6.88 -1.12
N ARG A 133 4.91 -6.84 -2.06
CA ARG A 133 4.21 -5.60 -2.42
C ARG A 133 3.45 -5.06 -1.21
N GLY A 134 3.85 -3.88 -0.74
CA GLY A 134 3.26 -3.21 0.42
C GLY A 134 3.92 -3.55 1.75
N LYS A 135 4.83 -4.54 1.80
CA LYS A 135 5.51 -4.98 3.02
C LYS A 135 6.17 -3.84 3.79
N LYS A 136 6.92 -2.97 3.09
CA LYS A 136 7.58 -1.81 3.73
C LYS A 136 6.60 -0.84 4.40
N GLY A 137 5.42 -0.65 3.81
CA GLY A 137 4.36 0.14 4.44
C GLY A 137 3.83 -0.53 5.71
N TYR A 138 3.66 -1.85 5.69
CA TYR A 138 3.24 -2.61 6.87
C TYR A 138 4.29 -2.60 7.99
N GLU A 139 5.57 -2.71 7.64
CA GLU A 139 6.67 -2.63 8.60
C GLU A 139 6.78 -1.22 9.21
N LEU A 140 6.58 -0.16 8.41
CA LEU A 140 6.47 1.21 8.90
C LEU A 140 5.37 1.36 9.96
N THR A 141 4.16 0.90 9.65
CA THR A 141 3.03 0.96 10.58
C THR A 141 3.30 0.13 11.84
N GLU A 142 3.86 -1.06 11.70
CA GLU A 142 4.20 -1.93 12.84
C GLU A 142 5.23 -1.27 13.78
N TYR A 143 6.28 -0.67 13.22
CA TYR A 143 7.28 0.06 14.01
C TYR A 143 6.67 1.27 14.73
N PHE A 144 5.78 2.00 14.07
CA PHE A 144 5.07 3.11 14.70
C PHE A 144 4.18 2.64 15.86
N PHE A 145 3.36 1.60 15.66
CA PHE A 145 2.49 1.05 16.71
C PHE A 145 3.30 0.61 17.92
N LYS A 146 4.38 -0.15 17.69
CA LYS A 146 5.25 -0.62 18.77
C LYS A 146 5.83 0.56 19.56
N TRP A 147 6.43 1.53 18.86
CA TRP A 147 7.00 2.70 19.52
C TRP A 147 5.95 3.50 20.28
N PHE A 148 4.75 3.68 19.71
CA PHE A 148 3.67 4.44 20.35
C PHE A 148 3.22 3.76 21.63
N GLU A 149 2.98 2.44 21.61
CA GLU A 149 2.56 1.70 22.80
C GLU A 149 3.64 1.73 23.88
N GLU A 150 4.90 1.50 23.52
CA GLU A 150 6.03 1.59 24.47
C GLU A 150 6.14 2.98 25.12
N THR A 151 5.74 4.04 24.41
CA THR A 151 5.90 5.44 24.86
C THR A 151 4.66 5.97 25.60
N PHE A 152 3.46 5.57 25.17
CA PHE A 152 2.21 6.27 25.45
C PHE A 152 1.07 5.37 25.95
N GLU A 153 1.29 4.06 26.11
CA GLU A 153 0.24 3.11 26.48
C GLU A 153 -0.42 3.44 27.83
N SER A 154 0.24 4.11 28.78
CA SER A 154 -0.40 4.46 30.05
C SER A 154 -1.60 5.41 29.90
N GLU A 155 -1.63 6.25 28.86
CA GLU A 155 -2.61 7.34 28.71
C GLU A 155 -3.47 7.22 27.44
N TYR A 156 -2.97 6.52 26.42
CA TYR A 156 -3.58 6.47 25.10
C TYR A 156 -3.75 5.05 24.58
N THR A 157 -4.74 4.85 23.72
CA THR A 157 -4.87 3.66 22.87
C THR A 157 -4.69 4.03 21.42
N ILE A 158 -4.13 3.11 20.63
CA ILE A 158 -4.02 3.22 19.18
C ILE A 158 -4.76 2.05 18.53
N ASN A 159 -5.71 2.37 17.66
CA ASN A 159 -6.55 1.41 16.95
C ASN A 159 -6.24 1.47 15.46
N GLY A 160 -6.08 0.32 14.81
CA GLY A 160 -5.85 0.21 13.37
C GLY A 160 -5.14 -1.11 13.00
N PRO A 161 -5.05 -1.46 11.71
CA PRO A 161 -4.27 -2.61 11.29
C PRO A 161 -2.77 -2.39 11.52
N ARG A 162 -2.14 -3.26 12.32
CA ARG A 162 -0.69 -3.23 12.57
C ARG A 162 0.16 -3.58 11.35
N ARG A 163 -0.38 -4.40 10.45
CA ARG A 163 0.27 -4.90 9.22
C ARG A 163 -0.74 -4.85 8.07
N ALA A 164 -0.69 -5.82 7.15
CA ALA A 164 -1.71 -6.04 6.16
C ALA A 164 -3.09 -6.18 6.83
N GLY A 165 -3.98 -5.24 6.51
CA GLY A 165 -5.32 -5.18 7.04
C GLY A 165 -6.13 -4.16 6.27
N LYS A 166 -7.43 -4.11 6.56
CA LYS A 166 -8.30 -3.10 5.97
C LYS A 166 -8.20 -1.82 6.79
N ASP A 167 -8.01 -0.71 6.09
CA ASP A 167 -8.04 0.63 6.69
C ASP A 167 -9.33 0.85 7.49
N LEU A 168 -9.21 1.65 8.56
CA LEU A 168 -10.36 2.14 9.30
C LEU A 168 -11.14 3.11 8.42
N ILE A 169 -12.46 3.00 8.40
CA ILE A 169 -13.30 3.96 7.67
C ILE A 169 -13.88 4.92 8.69
N LEU A 170 -13.47 6.19 8.65
CA LEU A 170 -13.80 7.16 9.70
C LEU A 170 -15.30 7.29 9.96
N SER A 171 -16.14 7.17 8.92
CA SER A 171 -17.61 7.19 9.08
C SER A 171 -18.21 6.01 9.85
N LYS A 172 -17.40 4.99 10.14
CA LYS A 172 -17.78 3.85 10.99
C LYS A 172 -17.17 3.92 12.39
N GLU A 173 -16.09 4.68 12.55
CA GLU A 173 -15.34 4.80 13.80
C GLU A 173 -15.69 6.07 14.59
N LEU A 174 -16.23 7.09 13.93
CA LEU A 174 -16.51 8.41 14.51
C LEU A 174 -18.00 8.78 14.33
N ASP A 175 -18.63 9.19 15.41
CA ASP A 175 -20.05 9.57 15.43
C ASP A 175 -20.35 10.78 14.55
N ASP A 176 -21.33 10.65 13.66
CA ASP A 176 -21.75 11.66 12.67
C ASP A 176 -20.63 12.13 11.70
N PHE A 177 -19.57 11.33 11.55
CA PHE A 177 -18.62 11.54 10.46
C PHE A 177 -19.20 10.97 9.16
N THR A 178 -19.61 11.83 8.22
CA THR A 178 -20.36 11.39 7.03
C THR A 178 -19.48 10.93 5.87
N GLU A 179 -18.23 11.37 5.83
CA GLU A 179 -17.32 11.11 4.70
C GLU A 179 -16.66 9.72 4.81
N SER A 180 -16.50 9.04 3.66
CA SER A 180 -15.82 7.74 3.60
C SER A 180 -14.30 7.92 3.48
N VAL A 181 -13.66 8.41 4.54
CA VAL A 181 -12.21 8.59 4.61
C VAL A 181 -11.56 7.34 5.20
N PRO A 182 -10.69 6.63 4.45
CA PRO A 182 -9.89 5.54 5.00
C PRO A 182 -8.67 6.09 5.76
N ALA A 183 -8.45 5.62 6.98
CA ALA A 183 -7.31 5.97 7.84
C ALA A 183 -6.55 4.72 8.29
N ASP A 184 -5.25 4.86 8.52
CA ASP A 184 -4.39 3.76 8.94
C ASP A 184 -4.55 3.47 10.44
N PHE A 185 -4.79 4.51 11.26
CA PHE A 185 -5.03 4.35 12.68
C PHE A 185 -5.78 5.55 13.29
N ILE A 186 -6.32 5.36 14.49
CA ILE A 186 -6.88 6.41 15.35
C ILE A 186 -6.32 6.25 16.76
N ILE A 187 -5.91 7.37 17.37
CA ILE A 187 -5.48 7.42 18.76
C ILE A 187 -6.60 7.99 19.62
N TYR A 188 -6.89 7.33 20.74
CA TYR A 188 -7.89 7.76 21.72
C TYR A 188 -7.25 7.99 23.08
N ARG A 189 -7.85 8.92 23.85
CA ARG A 189 -7.54 9.07 25.28
C ARG A 189 -8.17 7.92 26.07
N LYS A 190 -7.41 7.24 26.92
CA LYS A 190 -7.93 6.12 27.72
C LYS A 190 -9.01 6.52 28.73
N SER A 191 -8.91 7.72 29.31
CA SER A 191 -9.79 8.15 30.40
C SER A 191 -11.25 8.34 30.00
N ASP A 192 -11.50 8.77 28.77
CA ASP A 192 -12.83 9.18 28.29
C ASP A 192 -13.15 8.73 26.85
N ASN A 193 -12.23 7.99 26.22
CA ASN A 193 -12.35 7.52 24.84
C ASN A 193 -12.51 8.65 23.81
N THR A 194 -11.99 9.86 24.10
CA THR A 194 -11.98 10.97 23.14
C THR A 194 -11.01 10.65 22.00
N PRO A 195 -11.42 10.75 20.72
CA PRO A 195 -10.50 10.63 19.59
C PRO A 195 -9.60 11.87 19.53
N LEU A 196 -8.29 11.65 19.50
CA LEU A 196 -7.28 12.69 19.56
C LEU A 196 -6.52 12.86 18.24
N VAL A 197 -6.19 11.76 17.57
CA VAL A 197 -5.39 11.81 16.35
C VAL A 197 -5.90 10.81 15.33
N ILE A 198 -6.06 11.25 14.07
CA ILE A 198 -6.23 10.37 12.90
C ILE A 198 -4.89 10.22 12.19
N GLY A 199 -4.49 8.98 11.95
CA GLY A 199 -3.21 8.60 11.40
C GLY A 199 -3.25 8.18 9.94
N PHE A 200 -2.25 8.61 9.18
CA PHE A 200 -1.96 8.14 7.84
C PHE A 200 -0.48 7.74 7.73
N ALA A 201 -0.19 6.50 7.35
CA ALA A 201 1.16 5.95 7.30
C ALA A 201 1.55 5.58 5.87
N ARG A 202 2.76 5.98 5.45
CA ARG A 202 3.26 5.69 4.11
C ARG A 202 4.77 5.60 4.06
N TYR A 203 5.24 4.50 3.47
CA TYR A 203 6.63 4.33 3.09
C TYR A 203 6.84 4.66 1.60
N ASP A 204 7.60 5.71 1.30
CA ASP A 204 7.91 6.18 -0.05
C ASP A 204 9.31 5.67 -0.47
N SER A 205 9.35 4.69 -1.39
CA SER A 205 10.58 4.00 -1.80
C SER A 205 11.31 4.61 -3.01
N ASP A 206 10.62 4.98 -4.08
CA ASP A 206 11.22 5.30 -5.39
C ASP A 206 10.44 6.33 -6.21
N ARG A 207 9.54 7.08 -5.56
CA ARG A 207 8.48 7.80 -6.27
C ARG A 207 8.87 9.24 -6.58
N GLY A 208 8.71 9.62 -7.86
CA GLY A 208 8.72 11.02 -8.31
C GLY A 208 7.84 11.25 -9.56
N GLY A 209 7.58 12.52 -9.93
CA GLY A 209 6.81 12.92 -11.12
C GLY A 209 5.31 13.12 -10.86
N ALA A 210 4.45 12.95 -11.88
CA ALA A 210 3.01 13.27 -11.83
C ALA A 210 2.20 12.58 -10.70
N GLN A 211 2.76 11.56 -10.05
CA GLN A 211 2.15 10.92 -8.88
C GLN A 211 2.41 11.67 -7.55
N GLU A 212 3.27 12.69 -7.55
CA GLU A 212 3.54 13.59 -6.43
C GLU A 212 2.34 14.54 -6.24
N ASP A 213 1.93 15.26 -7.30
CA ASP A 213 0.88 16.30 -7.28
C ASP A 213 -0.51 15.78 -6.86
N ASP A 214 -0.93 14.62 -7.38
CA ASP A 214 -2.24 14.01 -7.06
C ASP A 214 -2.38 13.62 -5.57
N ARG A 215 -1.26 13.49 -4.85
CA ARG A 215 -1.28 12.99 -3.45
C ARG A 215 -1.29 14.11 -2.43
N THR A 216 -0.57 15.19 -2.68
CA THR A 216 -0.53 16.33 -1.77
C THR A 216 -1.91 16.98 -1.70
N SER A 217 -2.61 17.08 -2.83
CA SER A 217 -4.02 17.53 -2.88
C SER A 217 -4.94 16.62 -2.05
N GLY A 218 -4.89 15.31 -2.25
CA GLY A 218 -5.69 14.36 -1.47
C GLY A 218 -5.38 14.36 0.04
N ASN A 219 -4.12 14.59 0.43
CA ASN A 219 -3.77 14.71 1.85
C ASN A 219 -4.26 16.02 2.47
N ARG A 220 -4.22 17.12 1.71
CA ARG A 220 -4.78 18.41 2.12
C ARG A 220 -6.30 18.33 2.35
N ASP A 221 -7.00 17.60 1.50
CA ASP A 221 -8.44 17.35 1.66
C ASP A 221 -8.74 16.59 2.95
N LYS A 222 -7.93 15.59 3.30
CA LYS A 222 -8.07 14.87 4.59
C LYS A 222 -7.95 15.81 5.79
N ILE A 223 -6.94 16.68 5.81
CA ILE A 223 -6.77 17.68 6.87
C ILE A 223 -8.01 18.56 6.97
N THR A 224 -8.51 19.04 5.83
CA THR A 224 -9.70 19.91 5.76
C THR A 224 -10.94 19.23 6.33
N ILE A 225 -11.22 18.00 5.88
CA ILE A 225 -12.40 17.23 6.30
C ILE A 225 -12.34 16.94 7.80
N ILE A 226 -11.20 16.45 8.30
CA ILE A 226 -11.03 16.07 9.70
C ILE A 226 -11.07 17.31 10.60
N SER A 227 -10.41 18.40 10.21
CA SER A 227 -10.44 19.66 10.97
C SER A 227 -11.84 20.26 11.06
N LYS A 228 -12.61 20.19 9.97
CA LYS A 228 -14.01 20.64 9.95
C LYS A 228 -14.87 19.81 10.90
N TYR A 229 -14.71 18.49 10.89
CA TYR A 229 -15.39 17.60 11.83
C TYR A 229 -15.03 17.93 13.29
N ALA A 230 -13.74 18.09 13.58
CA ALA A 230 -13.25 18.44 14.92
C ALA A 230 -13.86 19.74 15.44
N LEU A 231 -13.96 20.75 14.57
CA LEU A 231 -14.56 22.05 14.88
C LEU A 231 -16.06 21.93 15.20
N ILE A 232 -16.81 21.17 14.39
CA ILE A 232 -18.27 20.98 14.58
C ILE A 232 -18.56 20.19 15.86
N LYS A 233 -17.74 19.19 16.16
CA LYS A 233 -17.88 18.33 17.34
C LYS A 233 -17.27 18.91 18.60
N HIS A 234 -16.54 20.02 18.49
CA HIS A 234 -15.80 20.65 19.60
C HIS A 234 -14.83 19.68 20.29
N ILE A 235 -14.11 18.87 19.51
CA ILE A 235 -13.11 17.90 19.98
C ILE A 235 -11.70 18.29 19.53
N PRO A 236 -10.64 17.88 20.25
CA PRO A 236 -9.25 18.26 19.96
C PRO A 236 -8.61 17.43 18.81
N LEU A 237 -9.41 16.86 17.90
CA LEU A 237 -8.93 15.90 16.92
C LEU A 237 -7.92 16.52 15.93
N LYS A 238 -6.77 15.85 15.78
CA LYS A 238 -5.65 16.23 14.91
C LYS A 238 -5.34 15.17 13.86
N VAL A 239 -4.44 15.49 12.95
CA VAL A 239 -3.98 14.62 11.86
C VAL A 239 -2.49 14.35 11.99
N LEU A 240 -2.09 13.09 11.89
CA LEU A 240 -0.70 12.66 11.90
C LEU A 240 -0.37 11.92 10.61
N PHE A 241 0.67 12.38 9.92
CA PHE A 241 1.24 11.72 8.75
C PHE A 241 2.58 11.10 9.14
N ILE A 242 2.64 9.76 9.15
CA ILE A 242 3.88 9.00 9.27
C ILE A 242 4.39 8.74 7.86
N ASN A 243 5.26 9.62 7.38
CA ASN A 243 5.85 9.54 6.06
C ASN A 243 7.34 9.26 6.18
N ASP A 244 7.79 8.14 5.63
CA ASP A 244 9.19 7.71 5.73
C ASP A 244 9.67 7.08 4.43
N GLY A 245 10.98 6.88 4.30
CA GLY A 245 11.61 6.24 3.16
C GLY A 245 12.38 7.20 2.24
N PRO A 246 13.30 6.66 1.43
CA PRO A 246 14.23 7.46 0.62
C PRO A 246 13.53 8.29 -0.46
N GLY A 247 12.30 7.96 -0.83
CA GLY A 247 11.49 8.73 -1.77
C GLY A 247 11.21 10.16 -1.31
N LEU A 248 11.23 10.44 0.00
CA LEU A 248 11.11 11.80 0.53
C LEU A 248 12.26 12.74 0.09
N LEU A 249 13.38 12.17 -0.31
CA LEU A 249 14.55 12.92 -0.79
C LEU A 249 14.42 13.31 -2.26
N LEU A 250 13.43 12.76 -2.97
CA LEU A 250 13.22 12.98 -4.40
C LEU A 250 12.37 14.24 -4.63
N GLY A 251 12.69 14.95 -5.71
CA GLY A 251 11.87 16.03 -6.23
C GLY A 251 11.44 17.07 -5.18
N SER A 252 10.14 17.37 -5.18
CA SER A 252 9.51 18.28 -4.23
C SER A 252 8.96 17.61 -2.98
N MET A 253 9.02 16.27 -2.87
CA MET A 253 8.29 15.49 -1.86
C MET A 253 8.43 16.05 -0.44
N TRP A 254 9.65 16.31 0.02
CA TRP A 254 9.84 16.90 1.34
C TRP A 254 9.16 18.25 1.51
N ARG A 255 9.30 19.15 0.52
CA ARG A 255 8.67 20.46 0.55
C ARG A 255 7.15 20.30 0.55
N ASP A 256 6.61 19.39 -0.26
CA ASP A 256 5.17 19.17 -0.36
C ASP A 256 4.59 18.66 0.97
N TYR A 257 5.33 17.81 1.69
CA TYR A 257 4.97 17.39 3.05
C TYR A 257 5.20 18.50 4.09
N SER A 258 6.19 19.36 3.93
CA SER A 258 6.36 20.55 4.76
C SER A 258 5.18 21.51 4.61
N ASP A 259 4.78 21.80 3.37
CA ASP A 259 3.64 22.66 3.04
C ASP A 259 2.33 22.05 3.56
N LEU A 260 2.23 20.72 3.58
CA LEU A 260 1.11 19.99 4.16
C LEU A 260 1.03 20.15 5.70
N GLU A 261 2.17 20.11 6.40
CA GLU A 261 2.22 20.36 7.84
C GLU A 261 1.82 21.81 8.17
N ASP A 262 2.40 22.78 7.45
CA ASP A 262 2.08 24.21 7.59
C ASP A 262 0.58 24.49 7.35
N TYR A 263 0.00 23.89 6.31
CA TYR A 263 -1.43 23.99 6.03
C TYR A 263 -2.32 23.52 7.19
N GLY A 264 -1.86 22.55 7.99
CA GLY A 264 -2.57 22.08 9.17
C GLY A 264 -2.61 23.07 10.32
N HIS A 265 -1.80 24.13 10.30
CA HIS A 265 -1.73 25.18 11.32
C HIS A 265 -1.65 24.61 12.75
N GLY A 266 -0.75 23.65 12.96
CA GLY A 266 -0.54 22.95 14.23
C GLY A 266 -1.50 21.79 14.52
N ARG A 267 -2.57 21.61 13.72
CA ARG A 267 -3.47 20.44 13.79
C ARG A 267 -3.05 19.28 12.90
N ALA A 268 -2.08 19.48 12.02
CA ALA A 268 -1.41 18.41 11.31
C ALA A 268 0.06 18.33 11.73
N MET A 269 0.58 17.11 11.77
CA MET A 269 2.01 16.84 11.93
C MET A 269 2.46 15.89 10.84
N VAL A 270 3.64 16.14 10.29
CA VAL A 270 4.32 15.20 9.40
C VAL A 270 5.64 14.78 10.05
N CYS A 271 5.87 13.47 10.16
CA CYS A 271 7.10 12.96 10.73
C CYS A 271 7.53 11.63 10.11
N THR A 272 8.83 11.37 10.15
CA THR A 272 9.41 10.03 9.93
C THR A 272 9.45 9.27 11.26
N LEU A 273 9.74 7.96 11.24
CA LEU A 273 9.88 7.19 12.49
C LEU A 273 10.98 7.76 13.41
N LYS A 274 12.06 8.28 12.83
CA LYS A 274 13.18 8.83 13.60
C LYS A 274 12.88 10.18 14.25
N MET A 275 11.86 10.89 13.78
CA MET A 275 11.41 12.15 14.37
C MET A 275 10.43 11.96 15.53
N LEU A 276 9.88 10.75 15.71
CA LEU A 276 8.81 10.47 16.69
C LEU A 276 9.17 10.92 18.12
N PRO A 277 10.37 10.63 18.68
CA PRO A 277 10.69 11.01 20.06
C PRO A 277 10.72 12.52 20.30
N GLU A 278 11.02 13.31 19.26
CA GLU A 278 11.16 14.76 19.35
C GLU A 278 9.85 15.48 19.01
N LYS A 279 9.11 14.99 18.02
CA LYS A 279 7.91 15.65 17.49
C LYS A 279 6.62 15.16 18.15
N LEU A 280 6.38 13.84 18.21
CA LEU A 280 5.10 13.33 18.71
C LEU A 280 5.12 13.27 20.24
N THR A 281 4.80 14.39 20.88
CA THR A 281 4.78 14.53 22.34
C THR A 281 3.35 14.52 22.88
N LYS A 282 3.23 14.25 24.18
CA LYS A 282 1.96 14.38 24.91
C LYS A 282 1.34 15.78 24.74
N ASP A 283 2.16 16.82 24.86
CA ASP A 283 1.71 18.20 24.70
C ASP A 283 1.09 18.42 23.32
N TRP A 284 1.69 17.88 22.25
CA TRP A 284 1.09 17.97 20.92
C TRP A 284 -0.16 17.11 20.76
N ILE A 285 -0.24 15.93 21.38
CA ILE A 285 -1.45 15.10 21.33
C ILE A 285 -2.63 15.81 22.01
N GLU A 286 -2.39 16.53 23.11
CA GLU A 286 -3.44 17.11 23.97
C GLU A 286 -3.78 18.59 23.72
N SER A 287 -3.01 19.30 22.88
CA SER A 287 -3.20 20.76 22.67
C SER A 287 -4.45 21.16 21.89
#